data_AF-A0A6I5RWA6-F1
#
_entry.id   AF-A0A6I5RWA6-F1
#
_cell.length_a   1.000
_cell.length_b   1.000
_cell.length_c   1.000
_cell.angle_alpha   90.00
_cell.angle_beta   90.00
_cell.angle_gamma   90.00
#
_symmetry.space_group_name_H-M   'P 1'
#
loop_
_entity.id
_entity.type
_entity.pdbx_description
1 polymer ?
#
loop_
_entity_poly.entity_id
_entity_poly.type
_entity_poly.pdbx_seq_one_letter_code
_entity_poly.pdbx_strand_id
1 'polypeptide(L)'
;MRLGGMSLHRQPVYSDYYRLDEDSLWAPQPAAEPFAELLWYQCDHLGTPQELTSQQGEIVWRAQHKAWGETQVQYSDWAQHKGIQNPLRFQGQYYDHETGLHYNRYRYYDPLVGRFISKDPIGYAGGLNLY
;
A
#
# COMPACT_ATOMS: atom_id res chain seq x y z
N MET A 1 1.28 18.95 -29.77
CA MET A 1 0.50 18.98 -28.51
C MET A 1 -0.95 19.26 -28.89
N ARG A 2 -1.81 18.24 -29.03
CA ARG A 2 -3.24 18.44 -29.36
C ARG A 2 -4.00 18.53 -28.04
N LEU A 3 -4.52 19.72 -27.74
CA LEU A 3 -5.48 19.92 -26.67
C LEU A 3 -6.76 19.18 -27.06
N GLY A 4 -7.04 18.04 -26.43
CA GLY A 4 -8.32 17.37 -26.55
C GLY A 4 -9.39 18.28 -25.93
N GLY A 5 -10.28 18.83 -26.76
CA GLY A 5 -11.38 19.67 -26.29
C GLY A 5 -12.30 18.88 -25.37
N MET A 6 -12.72 19.47 -24.25
CA MET A 6 -13.78 18.92 -23.41
C MET A 6 -15.08 18.85 -24.23
N SER A 7 -15.50 17.64 -24.59
CA SER A 7 -16.83 17.40 -25.16
C SER A 7 -17.88 17.71 -24.10
N LEU A 8 -18.60 18.82 -24.26
CA LEU A 8 -19.74 19.14 -23.41
C LEU A 8 -20.91 18.25 -23.82
N HIS A 9 -21.35 17.39 -22.90
CA HIS A 9 -22.56 16.59 -23.09
C HIS A 9 -23.80 17.51 -23.10
N ARG A 10 -24.74 17.24 -24.01
CA ARG A 10 -26.01 17.98 -24.08
C ARG A 10 -26.80 17.72 -22.80
N GLN A 11 -27.35 18.77 -22.19
CA GLN A 11 -28.20 18.62 -21.01
C GLN A 11 -29.42 17.73 -21.35
N PRO A 12 -29.75 16.72 -20.52
CA PRO A 12 -30.91 15.89 -20.76
C PRO A 12 -32.19 16.71 -20.62
N VAL A 13 -33.14 16.47 -21.53
CA VAL A 13 -34.49 17.03 -21.44
C VAL A 13 -35.29 16.10 -20.53
N TYR A 14 -35.65 16.58 -19.33
CA TYR A 14 -36.43 15.81 -18.37
C TYR A 14 -37.92 15.85 -18.76
N SER A 15 -38.35 14.99 -19.68
CA SER A 15 -39.76 14.71 -19.98
C SER A 15 -39.99 13.21 -20.13
N ASP A 16 -41.03 12.69 -19.48
CA ASP A 16 -41.34 11.25 -19.31
C ASP A 16 -40.16 10.38 -18.81
N TYR A 17 -40.44 9.10 -18.54
CA TYR A 17 -39.57 8.16 -17.82
C TYR A 17 -38.10 8.20 -18.27
N TYR A 18 -37.19 8.16 -17.29
CA TYR A 18 -35.75 8.12 -17.52
C TYR A 18 -35.34 6.92 -18.37
N ARG A 19 -34.63 7.19 -19.48
CA ARG A 19 -34.13 6.19 -20.43
C ARG A 19 -32.64 5.98 -20.22
N LEU A 20 -32.29 4.96 -19.44
CA LEU A 20 -30.91 4.60 -19.10
C LEU A 20 -30.04 4.35 -20.34
N ASP A 21 -30.64 3.85 -21.42
CA ASP A 21 -30.00 3.55 -22.70
C ASP A 21 -29.62 4.80 -23.52
N GLU A 22 -30.21 5.96 -23.22
CA GLU A 22 -29.91 7.23 -23.89
C GLU A 22 -28.98 8.14 -23.07
N ASP A 23 -28.62 7.74 -21.84
CA ASP A 23 -27.77 8.55 -20.98
C ASP A 23 -26.29 8.39 -21.37
N SER A 24 -25.70 9.48 -21.86
CA SER A 24 -24.29 9.53 -22.27
C SER A 24 -23.31 9.34 -21.10
N LEU A 25 -23.76 9.52 -19.85
CA LEU A 25 -22.97 9.23 -18.65
C LEU A 25 -23.01 7.74 -18.29
N TRP A 26 -24.04 7.01 -18.74
CA TRP A 26 -24.13 5.55 -18.66
C TRP A 26 -23.54 4.88 -19.90
N ALA A 27 -22.31 5.27 -20.23
CA ALA A 27 -21.49 4.53 -21.17
C ALA A 27 -21.26 3.08 -20.66
N PRO A 28 -21.03 2.09 -21.56
CA PRO A 28 -20.60 0.77 -21.12
C PRO A 28 -19.39 0.93 -20.19
N GLN A 29 -19.44 0.23 -19.06
CA GLN A 29 -18.38 0.30 -18.05
C GLN A 29 -17.04 0.03 -18.74
N PRO A 30 -16.03 0.91 -18.58
CA PRO A 30 -14.74 0.70 -19.20
C PRO A 30 -14.22 -0.69 -18.83
N ALA A 31 -13.71 -1.43 -19.81
CA ALA A 31 -13.11 -2.73 -19.56
C ALA A 31 -11.99 -2.54 -18.52
N ALA A 32 -11.99 -3.37 -17.48
CA ALA A 32 -10.93 -3.32 -16.49
C ALA A 32 -9.60 -3.67 -17.17
N GLU A 33 -8.62 -2.79 -17.03
CA GLU A 33 -7.25 -3.10 -17.47
C GLU A 33 -6.71 -4.27 -16.63
N PRO A 34 -5.99 -5.23 -17.24
CA PRO A 34 -5.40 -6.33 -16.50
C PRO A 34 -4.36 -5.80 -15.50
N PHE A 35 -4.21 -6.49 -14.37
CA PHE A 35 -3.13 -6.20 -13.43
C PHE A 35 -1.78 -6.41 -14.12
N ALA A 36 -0.88 -5.44 -13.97
CA ALA A 36 0.45 -5.52 -14.57
C ALA A 36 1.27 -6.67 -13.97
N GLU A 37 1.16 -6.89 -12.66
CA GLU A 37 1.85 -7.94 -11.92
C GLU A 37 0.95 -8.45 -10.80
N LEU A 38 0.97 -9.75 -10.53
CA LEU A 38 0.28 -10.37 -9.40
C LEU A 38 1.33 -11.06 -8.52
N LEU A 39 1.37 -10.66 -7.24
CA LEU A 39 2.31 -11.15 -6.25
C LEU A 39 1.54 -11.61 -5.00
N TRP A 40 2.07 -12.62 -4.32
CA TRP A 40 1.46 -13.21 -3.13
C TRP A 40 2.34 -13.01 -1.90
N TYR A 41 1.73 -12.53 -0.83
CA TYR A 41 2.37 -12.45 0.48
C TYR A 41 2.45 -13.82 1.13
N GLN A 42 3.65 -14.17 1.57
CA GLN A 42 3.89 -15.28 2.49
C GLN A 42 4.17 -14.68 3.86
N CYS A 43 3.25 -14.90 4.79
CA CYS A 43 3.32 -14.31 6.12
C CYS A 43 3.64 -15.36 7.19
N ASP A 44 4.18 -14.89 8.32
CA ASP A 44 4.26 -15.70 9.53
C ASP A 44 2.88 -15.84 10.23
N HIS A 45 2.85 -16.53 11.37
CA HIS A 45 1.64 -16.75 12.17
C HIS A 45 1.02 -15.46 12.76
N LEU A 46 1.75 -14.34 12.76
CA LEU A 46 1.26 -13.02 13.19
C LEU A 46 0.78 -12.18 12.00
N GLY A 47 0.91 -12.68 10.77
CA GLY A 47 0.58 -11.95 9.55
C GLY A 47 1.70 -11.01 9.08
N THR A 48 2.91 -11.09 9.64
CA THR A 48 4.06 -10.31 9.18
C THR A 48 4.53 -10.84 7.83
N PRO A 49 4.62 -10.00 6.78
CA PRO A 49 5.21 -10.38 5.49
C PRO A 49 6.65 -10.86 5.64
N GLN A 50 6.91 -12.13 5.28
CA GLN A 50 8.26 -12.69 5.21
C GLN A 50 8.77 -12.67 3.77
N GLU A 51 7.90 -13.00 2.80
CA GLU A 51 8.24 -13.09 1.39
C GLU A 51 7.11 -12.59 0.49
N LEU A 52 7.47 -12.17 -0.71
CA LEU A 52 6.58 -12.05 -1.85
C LEU A 52 7.00 -13.05 -2.91
N THR A 53 6.02 -13.76 -3.47
CA THR A 53 6.25 -14.71 -4.55
C THR A 53 5.53 -14.30 -5.83
N SER A 54 6.14 -14.59 -6.98
CA SER A 54 5.49 -14.47 -8.30
C SER A 54 4.48 -15.60 -8.55
N GLN A 55 3.78 -15.54 -9.67
CA GLN A 55 2.81 -16.58 -10.08
C GLN A 55 3.48 -17.92 -10.33
N GLN A 56 4.77 -17.90 -10.65
CA GLN A 56 5.61 -19.08 -10.87
C GLN A 56 6.20 -19.63 -9.57
N GLY A 57 5.91 -19.00 -8.42
CA GLY A 57 6.43 -19.38 -7.11
C GLY A 57 7.85 -18.90 -6.82
N GLU A 58 8.38 -17.99 -7.66
CA GLU A 58 9.72 -17.43 -7.45
C GLU A 58 9.67 -16.33 -6.40
N ILE A 59 10.69 -16.27 -5.52
CA ILE A 59 10.79 -15.20 -4.52
C ILE A 59 11.19 -13.91 -5.22
N VAL A 60 10.33 -12.90 -5.15
CA VAL A 60 10.59 -11.56 -5.70
C VAL A 60 11.13 -10.60 -4.64
N TRP A 61 10.76 -10.82 -3.38
CA TRP A 61 11.17 -10.03 -2.23
C TRP A 61 11.16 -10.91 -0.99
N ARG A 62 12.12 -10.68 -0.09
CA ARG A 62 12.20 -11.34 1.21
C ARG A 62 12.67 -10.35 2.27
N ALA A 63 12.11 -10.44 3.47
CA ALA A 63 12.57 -9.73 4.64
C ALA A 63 13.14 -10.69 5.69
N GLN A 64 14.17 -10.24 6.39
CA GLN A 64 14.66 -10.83 7.61
C GLN A 64 14.59 -9.78 8.72
N HIS A 65 13.86 -10.09 9.79
CA HIS A 65 13.63 -9.17 10.89
C HIS A 65 14.46 -9.56 12.11
N LYS A 66 15.12 -8.58 12.74
CA LYS A 66 15.65 -8.73 14.10
C LYS A 66 14.53 -8.57 15.12
N ALA A 67 14.81 -8.94 16.37
CA ALA A 67 13.83 -8.93 17.47
C ALA A 67 13.10 -7.58 17.66
N TRP A 68 13.78 -6.45 17.41
CA TRP A 68 13.24 -5.10 17.58
C TRP A 68 12.90 -4.40 16.26
N GLY A 69 12.65 -5.15 15.20
CA GLY A 69 12.08 -4.61 13.95
C GLY A 69 13.09 -4.12 12.93
N GLU A 70 14.39 -4.04 13.23
CA GLU A 70 15.40 -3.80 12.20
C GLU A 70 15.27 -4.89 11.12
N THR A 71 15.12 -4.45 9.87
CA THR A 71 14.72 -5.34 8.76
C THR A 71 15.74 -5.27 7.65
N GLN A 72 16.30 -6.41 7.28
CA GLN A 72 17.08 -6.56 6.06
C GLN A 72 16.18 -7.07 4.94
N VAL A 73 16.15 -6.34 3.83
CA VAL A 73 15.33 -6.66 2.67
C VAL A 73 16.22 -7.11 1.50
N GLN A 74 15.75 -8.11 0.76
CA GLN A 74 16.36 -8.56 -0.49
C GLN A 74 15.29 -8.59 -1.59
N TYR A 75 15.68 -8.19 -2.80
CA TYR A 75 14.86 -8.22 -4.00
C TYR A 75 15.55 -9.07 -5.06
N SER A 76 14.79 -9.80 -5.86
CA SER A 76 15.34 -10.41 -7.09
C SER A 76 15.70 -9.34 -8.12
N ASP A 77 16.61 -9.64 -9.04
CA ASP A 77 17.00 -8.71 -10.10
C ASP A 77 15.77 -8.25 -10.90
N TRP A 78 14.87 -9.18 -11.24
CA TRP A 78 13.62 -8.87 -11.92
C TRP A 78 12.77 -7.87 -11.13
N ALA A 79 12.62 -8.06 -9.82
CA ALA A 79 11.83 -7.19 -8.96
C ALA A 79 12.42 -5.78 -8.88
N GLN A 80 13.75 -5.68 -8.84
CA GLN A 80 14.45 -4.39 -8.89
C GLN A 80 14.20 -3.67 -10.22
N HIS A 81 14.34 -4.37 -11.35
CA HIS A 81 14.09 -3.79 -12.68
C HIS A 81 12.63 -3.35 -12.86
N LYS A 82 11.68 -4.06 -12.25
CA LYS A 82 10.25 -3.72 -12.25
C LYS A 82 9.87 -2.63 -11.25
N GLY A 83 10.79 -2.22 -10.37
CA GLY A 83 10.51 -1.23 -9.33
C GLY A 83 9.53 -1.73 -8.27
N ILE A 84 9.50 -3.04 -8.01
CA ILE A 84 8.66 -3.62 -6.94
C ILE A 84 9.17 -3.09 -5.59
N GLN A 85 8.25 -2.59 -4.77
CA GLN A 85 8.54 -2.12 -3.42
C GLN A 85 7.56 -2.75 -2.43
N ASN A 86 8.05 -3.02 -1.22
CA ASN A 86 7.23 -3.48 -0.12
C ASN A 86 7.64 -2.77 1.19
N PRO A 87 6.87 -1.76 1.62
CA PRO A 87 7.14 -1.02 2.83
C PRO A 87 6.58 -1.70 4.09
N LEU A 88 5.83 -2.80 3.98
CA LEU A 88 5.24 -3.45 5.15
C LEU A 88 6.33 -4.09 6.03
N ARG A 89 6.17 -3.99 7.35
CA ARG A 89 7.09 -4.55 8.36
C ARG A 89 6.28 -5.40 9.36
N PHE A 90 6.58 -5.33 10.65
CA PHE A 90 5.75 -5.96 11.68
C PHE A 90 4.31 -5.44 11.66
N GLN A 91 3.44 -6.11 12.40
CA GLN A 91 2.02 -5.82 12.45
C GLN A 91 1.75 -4.32 12.69
N GLY A 92 1.03 -3.70 11.75
CA GLY A 92 0.67 -2.28 11.81
C GLY A 92 1.81 -1.30 11.52
N GLN A 93 2.95 -1.76 11.00
CA GLN A 93 4.11 -0.94 10.68
C GLN A 93 4.27 -0.72 9.17
N TYR A 94 4.51 0.54 8.80
CA TYR A 94 4.90 0.95 7.46
C TYR A 94 6.31 1.55 7.51
N TYR A 95 7.23 1.05 6.70
CA TYR A 95 8.57 1.61 6.58
C TYR A 95 8.55 2.90 5.78
N ASP A 96 8.91 3.98 6.46
CA ASP A 96 9.16 5.27 5.83
C ASP A 96 10.62 5.34 5.38
N HIS A 97 10.83 5.29 4.07
CA HIS A 97 12.16 5.30 3.46
C HIS A 97 12.87 6.67 3.58
N GLU A 98 12.15 7.77 3.78
CA GLU A 98 12.76 9.10 3.92
C GLU A 98 13.46 9.25 5.27
N THR A 99 12.89 8.66 6.33
CA THR A 99 13.40 8.77 7.70
C THR A 99 14.10 7.51 8.19
N GLY A 100 13.82 6.36 7.57
CA GLY A 100 14.23 5.05 8.05
C GLY A 100 13.40 4.52 9.23
N LEU A 101 12.39 5.27 9.67
CA LEU A 101 11.52 4.92 10.79
C LEU A 101 10.33 4.08 10.34
N HIS A 102 9.70 3.40 11.31
CA HIS A 102 8.49 2.62 11.08
C HIS A 102 7.29 3.42 11.58
N TYR A 103 6.39 3.80 10.68
CA TYR A 103 5.15 4.47 11.02
C TYR A 103 4.13 3.46 11.57
N ASN A 104 3.69 3.71 12.81
CA ASN A 104 2.67 2.97 13.54
C ASN A 104 1.49 3.89 13.84
N ARG A 105 0.73 4.31 12.82
CA ARG A 105 -0.52 5.11 12.85
C ARG A 105 -0.49 6.44 13.62
N TYR A 106 -0.06 6.48 14.87
CA TYR A 106 0.02 7.66 15.73
C TYR A 106 1.46 8.00 16.13
N ARG A 107 2.41 7.09 15.92
CA ARG A 107 3.82 7.27 16.32
C ARG A 107 4.76 6.70 15.28
N TYR A 108 5.97 7.24 15.24
CA TYR A 108 7.10 6.64 14.54
C TYR A 108 7.95 5.84 15.53
N TYR A 109 8.28 4.62 15.14
CA TYR A 109 9.11 3.67 15.85
C TYR A 109 10.50 3.61 15.21
N ASP A 110 11.55 3.76 16.01
CA ASP A 110 12.92 3.59 15.58
C ASP A 110 13.34 2.12 15.80
N PRO A 111 13.54 1.34 14.72
CA PRO A 111 13.91 -0.07 14.83
C PRO A 111 15.36 -0.31 15.27
N LEU A 112 16.24 0.69 15.17
CA LEU A 112 17.62 0.60 15.63
C LEU A 112 17.70 0.78 17.15
N VAL A 113 16.93 1.72 17.69
CA VAL A 113 16.85 1.96 19.14
C VAL A 113 15.86 1.00 19.81
N GLY A 114 14.86 0.53 19.06
CA GLY A 114 13.83 -0.40 19.54
C GLY A 114 12.68 0.29 20.29
N ARG A 115 12.38 1.56 20.01
CA ARG A 115 11.33 2.33 20.71
C ARG A 115 10.67 3.43 19.90
N PHE A 116 9.57 4.00 20.40
CA PHE A 116 8.96 5.17 19.77
C PHE A 116 9.77 6.43 19.97
N ILE A 117 9.82 7.30 18.94
CA ILE A 117 10.52 8.59 19.01
C ILE A 117 9.68 9.72 19.63
N SER A 118 8.40 9.45 19.88
CA SER A 118 7.45 10.38 20.50
C SER A 118 6.75 9.74 21.68
N LYS A 119 6.32 10.57 22.64
CA LYS A 119 5.51 10.13 23.79
C LYS A 119 4.21 9.48 23.33
N ASP A 120 3.71 8.55 24.13
CA ASP A 120 2.40 7.93 23.91
C ASP A 120 1.28 8.98 23.93
N PRO A 121 0.46 9.11 22.86
CA PRO A 121 -0.65 10.06 22.80
C PRO A 121 -1.72 9.85 23.89
N ILE A 122 -1.89 8.63 24.40
CA ILE A 122 -2.81 8.38 25.53
C ILE A 122 -2.15 8.61 26.90
N GLY A 123 -0.89 9.05 26.90
CA GLY A 123 -0.13 9.40 28.10
C GLY A 123 -0.05 8.24 29.09
N TYR A 124 -0.20 8.57 30.37
CA TYR A 124 -0.10 7.59 31.46
C TYR A 124 -1.23 6.56 31.48
N ALA A 125 -2.28 6.71 30.67
CA ALA A 125 -3.29 5.67 30.50
C ALA A 125 -2.70 4.41 29.82
N GLY A 126 -1.61 4.55 29.05
CA GLY A 126 -0.86 3.43 28.47
C GLY A 126 0.24 2.85 29.38
N GLY A 127 0.40 3.40 30.59
CA GLY A 127 1.43 2.99 31.56
C GLY A 127 2.45 4.09 31.87
N LEU A 128 3.38 3.79 32.80
CA LEU A 128 4.38 4.76 33.26
C LEU A 128 5.46 5.05 32.21
N ASN A 129 5.75 4.09 31.32
CA ASN A 129 6.68 4.30 30.22
C ASN A 129 5.95 4.94 29.02
N LEU A 130 6.31 6.18 28.72
CA LEU A 130 5.71 6.93 27.62
C LEU A 130 6.37 6.64 26.25
N TYR A 131 7.42 5.81 26.18
CA TYR A 131 8.23 5.59 24.96
C TYR A 131 8.56 4.13 24.69
#